data_AF-A0A942JHB6-F1
#
_entry.id   AF-A0A942JHB6-F1
#
_cell.length_a   1.000
_cell.length_b   1.000
_cell.length_c   1.000
_cell.angle_alpha   90.00
_cell.angle_beta   90.00
_cell.angle_gamma   90.00
#
_symmetry.space_group_name_H-M   'P 1'
#
loop_
_entity.id
_entity.type
_entity.pdbx_description
1 polymer ?
#
loop_
_entity_poly.entity_id
_entity_poly.type
_entity_poly.pdbx_seq_one_letter_code
_entity_poly.pdbx_strand_id
1 'polypeptide(L)'
;VLADNPRLTSRQPAEGRTPLRVIVDSRARTPLDACVVTGNYGRTLLAVTEEAPAERLAQLQEKGVEILRLPAGDAGRVPLSGLLDELGRREISSVLVEGGSTLNYALMAEDLVDKVCFFIAPLIFGGAAAPSPVGGAGVEAVGDAWHVRDVEISRCENDLLVTGYIVKAGAATN
;
A
#
# COMPACT_ATOMS: atom_id res chain seq x y z
N VAL A 1 -0.86 -6.74 7.20
CA VAL A 1 -1.33 -8.13 7.46
C VAL A 1 -1.04 -8.59 8.87
N LEU A 2 0.23 -8.59 9.30
CA LEU A 2 0.62 -9.12 10.61
C LEU A 2 -0.06 -8.42 11.80
N ALA A 3 -0.27 -7.10 11.73
CA ALA A 3 -0.89 -6.33 12.81
C ALA A 3 -2.42 -6.56 12.89
N ASP A 4 -3.10 -6.54 11.74
CA ASP A 4 -4.57 -6.37 11.73
C ASP A 4 -5.34 -7.55 11.11
N ASN A 5 -4.65 -8.52 10.51
CA ASN A 5 -5.24 -9.64 9.76
C ASN A 5 -6.43 -9.23 8.85
N PRO A 6 -6.26 -8.25 7.96
CA PRO A 6 -7.38 -7.64 7.23
C PRO A 6 -7.96 -8.60 6.19
N ARG A 7 -9.19 -8.35 5.77
CA ARG A 7 -9.81 -9.07 4.63
C ARG A 7 -9.46 -8.46 3.28
N LEU A 8 -9.27 -7.14 3.24
CA LEU A 8 -9.05 -6.31 2.04
C LEU A 8 -10.14 -6.53 0.98
N THR A 9 -11.40 -6.45 1.39
CA THR A 9 -12.58 -6.66 0.54
C THR A 9 -13.39 -5.39 0.38
N SER A 10 -13.93 -5.14 -0.82
CA SER A 10 -15.03 -4.20 -0.97
C SER A 10 -16.31 -4.78 -0.35
N ARG A 11 -17.03 -3.99 0.45
CA ARG A 11 -18.33 -4.37 1.03
C ARG A 11 -19.47 -4.25 0.00
N GLN A 12 -19.24 -3.53 -1.09
CA GLN A 12 -20.11 -3.40 -2.24
C GLN A 12 -19.25 -3.58 -3.50
N PRO A 13 -19.06 -4.81 -3.98
CA PRO A 13 -18.32 -5.04 -5.21
C PRO A 13 -19.07 -4.36 -6.36
N ALA A 14 -18.41 -3.42 -7.05
CA ALA A 14 -18.95 -2.86 -8.28
C ALA A 14 -19.16 -4.01 -9.28
N GLU A 15 -20.40 -4.23 -9.70
CA GLU A 15 -20.76 -5.25 -10.71
C GLU A 15 -20.25 -6.67 -10.39
N GLY A 16 -20.11 -7.02 -9.10
CA GLY A 16 -19.61 -8.34 -8.68
C GLY A 16 -18.11 -8.57 -8.90
N ARG A 17 -17.34 -7.53 -9.25
CA ARG A 17 -15.88 -7.61 -9.40
C ARG A 17 -15.20 -7.36 -8.06
N THR A 18 -14.38 -8.32 -7.65
CA THR A 18 -13.54 -8.20 -6.45
C THR A 18 -12.14 -7.75 -6.86
N PRO A 19 -11.60 -6.67 -6.28
CA PRO A 19 -10.26 -6.20 -6.61
C PRO A 19 -9.21 -7.27 -6.28
N LEU A 20 -8.12 -7.31 -7.07
CA LEU A 20 -6.97 -8.13 -6.74
C LEU A 20 -6.33 -7.59 -5.44
N ARG A 21 -6.16 -8.46 -4.46
CA ARG A 21 -5.48 -8.10 -3.21
C ARG A 21 -3.99 -8.30 -3.38
N VAL A 22 -3.21 -7.22 -3.33
CA VAL A 22 -1.75 -7.28 -3.45
C VAL A 22 -1.13 -7.09 -2.08
N ILE A 23 -0.33 -8.06 -1.65
CA ILE A 23 0.37 -8.04 -0.37
C ILE A 23 1.87 -7.88 -0.63
N VAL A 24 2.47 -6.83 -0.09
CA VAL A 24 3.92 -6.61 -0.15
C VAL A 24 4.58 -7.23 1.07
N ASP A 25 5.35 -8.30 0.88
CA ASP A 25 5.99 -9.02 1.97
C ASP A 25 7.29 -9.70 1.50
N SER A 26 8.40 -8.98 1.60
CA SER A 26 9.69 -9.39 1.05
C SER A 26 10.13 -10.81 1.38
N ARG A 27 9.74 -11.34 2.56
CA ARG A 27 10.20 -12.63 3.10
C ARG A 27 9.06 -13.63 3.37
N ALA A 28 7.88 -13.43 2.80
CA ALA A 28 6.73 -14.34 2.99
C ALA A 28 6.39 -14.64 4.47
N ARG A 29 6.40 -13.59 5.30
CA ARG A 29 6.02 -13.62 6.72
C ARG A 29 4.50 -13.72 6.92
N THR A 30 3.72 -13.48 5.88
CA THR A 30 2.26 -13.55 5.88
C THR A 30 1.81 -14.91 6.43
N PRO A 31 1.01 -14.93 7.52
CA PRO A 31 0.58 -16.17 8.15
C PRO A 31 -0.31 -16.99 7.22
N LEU A 32 -0.16 -18.33 7.28
CA LEU A 32 -0.91 -19.27 6.44
C LEU A 32 -2.42 -19.29 6.77
N ASP A 33 -2.79 -18.80 7.94
CA ASP A 33 -4.16 -18.69 8.45
C ASP A 33 -4.74 -17.27 8.29
N ALA A 34 -3.96 -16.32 7.77
CA ALA A 34 -4.43 -14.94 7.58
C ALA A 34 -5.65 -14.88 6.65
N CYS A 35 -6.56 -13.93 6.89
CA CYS A 35 -7.78 -13.75 6.10
C CYS A 35 -7.50 -13.47 4.61
N VAL A 36 -6.35 -12.86 4.28
CA VAL A 36 -5.92 -12.67 2.90
C VAL A 36 -5.48 -13.95 2.21
N VAL A 37 -5.13 -15.00 2.97
CA VAL A 37 -4.70 -16.31 2.46
C VAL A 37 -5.87 -17.29 2.43
N THR A 38 -6.59 -17.44 3.54
CA THR A 38 -7.63 -18.46 3.71
C THR A 38 -9.02 -17.99 3.31
N GLY A 39 -9.23 -16.68 3.30
CA GLY A 39 -10.53 -16.10 2.99
C GLY A 39 -10.87 -16.22 1.52
N ASN A 40 -12.03 -16.79 1.22
CA ASN A 40 -12.60 -16.84 -0.13
C ASN A 40 -13.20 -15.47 -0.52
N TYR A 41 -12.32 -14.47 -0.55
CA TYR A 41 -12.63 -13.06 -0.65
C TYR A 41 -12.05 -12.44 -1.93
N GLY A 42 -11.74 -13.27 -2.93
CA GLY A 42 -11.06 -12.86 -4.17
C GLY A 42 -9.61 -13.32 -4.25
N ARG A 43 -8.97 -13.04 -5.39
CA ARG A 43 -7.57 -13.41 -5.65
C ARG A 43 -6.61 -12.63 -4.75
N THR A 44 -5.54 -13.28 -4.33
CA THR A 44 -4.45 -12.67 -3.58
C THR A 44 -3.14 -12.89 -4.31
N LEU A 45 -2.43 -11.80 -4.59
CA LEU A 45 -1.07 -11.78 -5.09
C LEU A 45 -0.13 -11.39 -3.96
N LEU A 46 0.84 -12.25 -3.64
CA LEU A 46 1.90 -11.96 -2.70
C LEU A 46 3.16 -11.58 -3.47
N ALA A 47 3.55 -10.31 -3.37
CA ALA A 47 4.81 -9.80 -3.89
C ALA A 47 5.92 -10.05 -2.86
N VAL A 48 6.92 -10.83 -3.26
CA VAL A 48 8.05 -11.22 -2.43
C VAL A 48 9.36 -10.94 -3.15
N THR A 49 10.46 -10.92 -2.40
CA THR A 49 11.80 -10.91 -3.00
C THR A 49 12.29 -12.33 -3.25
N GLU A 50 13.39 -12.46 -3.99
CA GLU A 50 14.08 -13.73 -4.16
C GLU A 50 14.57 -14.36 -2.84
N GLU A 51 14.74 -13.57 -1.77
CA GLU A 51 15.12 -14.03 -0.43
C GLU A 51 14.00 -14.80 0.31
N ALA A 52 12.77 -14.80 -0.19
CA ALA A 52 11.67 -15.48 0.49
C ALA A 52 11.87 -17.01 0.51
N PRO A 53 11.71 -17.68 1.68
CA PRO A 53 11.97 -19.12 1.79
C PRO A 53 11.04 -19.95 0.90
N ALA A 54 11.62 -20.82 0.07
CA ALA A 54 10.88 -21.63 -0.90
C ALA A 54 9.77 -22.49 -0.28
N GLU A 55 10.02 -23.07 0.90
CA GLU A 55 9.02 -23.85 1.64
C GLU A 55 7.79 -23.01 2.01
N ARG A 56 7.99 -21.77 2.46
CA ARG A 56 6.86 -20.87 2.77
C ARG A 56 6.07 -20.50 1.53
N LEU A 57 6.76 -20.24 0.41
CA LEU A 57 6.11 -19.95 -0.85
C LEU A 57 5.23 -21.11 -1.32
N ALA A 58 5.76 -22.34 -1.24
CA ALA A 58 5.00 -23.55 -1.57
C ALA A 58 3.73 -23.69 -0.71
N GLN A 59 3.85 -23.52 0.61
CA GLN A 59 2.70 -23.58 1.53
C GLN A 59 1.63 -22.52 1.24
N LEU A 60 2.03 -21.32 0.81
CA LEU A 60 1.11 -20.25 0.41
C LEU A 60 0.45 -20.55 -0.94
N GLN A 61 1.21 -21.07 -1.90
CA GLN A 61 0.70 -21.48 -3.22
C GLN A 61 -0.33 -22.62 -3.11
N GLU A 62 -0.08 -23.60 -2.23
CA GLU A 62 -1.03 -24.68 -1.93
C GLU A 62 -2.38 -24.15 -1.40
N LYS A 63 -2.38 -22.97 -0.78
CA LYS A 63 -3.60 -22.27 -0.32
C LYS A 63 -4.23 -21.37 -1.39
N GLY A 64 -3.72 -21.39 -2.62
CA GLY A 64 -4.24 -20.60 -3.73
C GLY A 64 -3.74 -19.15 -3.79
N VAL A 65 -2.69 -18.81 -3.02
CA VAL A 65 -2.04 -17.50 -3.12
C VAL A 65 -1.14 -17.48 -4.35
N GLU A 66 -1.34 -16.49 -5.21
CA GLU A 66 -0.45 -16.26 -6.34
C GLU A 66 0.83 -15.58 -5.86
N ILE A 67 2.00 -16.03 -6.33
CA ILE A 67 3.29 -15.50 -5.91
C ILE A 67 3.93 -14.72 -7.06
N LEU A 68 4.28 -13.46 -6.81
CA LEU A 68 5.14 -12.67 -7.66
C LEU A 68 6.50 -12.53 -6.98
N ARG A 69 7.54 -13.12 -7.57
CA ARG A 69 8.92 -12.98 -7.11
C ARG A 69 9.59 -11.86 -7.90
N LEU A 70 10.16 -10.90 -7.20
CA LEU A 70 10.91 -9.78 -7.76
C LEU A 70 12.37 -9.84 -7.28
N PRO A 71 13.35 -9.33 -8.06
CA PRO A 71 14.70 -9.13 -7.55
C PRO A 71 14.65 -8.22 -6.32
N ALA A 72 15.51 -8.46 -5.34
CA ALA A 72 15.55 -7.63 -4.14
C ALA A 72 15.94 -6.19 -4.51
N GLY A 73 15.11 -5.23 -4.11
CA GLY A 73 15.44 -3.81 -4.15
C GLY A 73 16.22 -3.38 -2.92
N ASP A 74 16.21 -2.08 -2.63
CA ASP A 74 16.97 -1.49 -1.54
C ASP A 74 16.66 -2.17 -0.18
N ALA A 75 17.73 -2.48 0.55
CA ALA A 75 17.68 -3.14 1.85
C ALA A 75 16.88 -4.47 1.86
N GLY A 76 16.87 -5.22 0.75
CA GLY A 76 16.19 -6.51 0.66
C GLY A 76 14.66 -6.37 0.56
N ARG A 77 14.17 -5.21 0.12
CA ARG A 77 12.73 -4.93 0.01
C ARG A 77 12.19 -5.28 -1.37
N VAL A 78 10.88 -5.49 -1.47
CA VAL A 78 10.21 -5.56 -2.76
C VAL A 78 10.36 -4.21 -3.46
N PRO A 79 10.89 -4.16 -4.71
CA PRO A 79 10.95 -2.93 -5.47
C PRO A 79 9.54 -2.51 -5.90
N LEU A 80 9.04 -1.38 -5.39
CA LEU A 80 7.64 -1.00 -5.56
C LEU A 80 7.34 -0.56 -7.00
N SER A 81 8.26 0.17 -7.63
CA SER A 81 8.20 0.47 -9.07
C SER A 81 8.03 -0.79 -9.92
N GLY A 82 8.90 -1.80 -9.73
CA GLY A 82 8.81 -3.07 -10.45
C GLY A 82 7.53 -3.87 -10.16
N LEU A 83 7.00 -3.76 -8.93
CA LEU A 83 5.67 -4.31 -8.62
C LEU A 83 4.57 -3.60 -9.41
N LEU A 84 4.55 -2.27 -9.44
CA LEU A 84 3.53 -1.51 -10.17
C LEU A 84 3.61 -1.74 -11.68
N ASP A 85 4.81 -1.87 -12.25
CA ASP A 85 5.00 -2.25 -13.65
C ASP A 85 4.35 -3.60 -13.98
N GLU A 86 4.56 -4.61 -13.14
CA GLU A 86 3.95 -5.93 -13.31
C GLU A 86 2.42 -5.87 -13.16
N LEU A 87 1.89 -5.07 -12.23
CA LEU A 87 0.45 -4.84 -12.14
C LEU A 87 -0.11 -4.16 -13.40
N GLY A 88 0.62 -3.20 -13.97
CA GLY A 88 0.28 -2.57 -15.24
C GLY A 88 0.26 -3.56 -16.41
N ARG A 89 1.24 -4.48 -16.49
CA ARG A 89 1.26 -5.58 -17.48
C ARG A 89 0.06 -6.52 -17.35
N ARG A 90 -0.56 -6.57 -16.17
CA ARG A 90 -1.78 -7.35 -15.87
C ARG A 90 -3.06 -6.54 -16.08
N GLU A 91 -2.96 -5.38 -16.73
CA GLU A 91 -4.08 -4.47 -17.04
C GLU A 91 -4.76 -3.90 -15.79
N ILE A 92 -4.05 -3.83 -14.67
CA ILE A 92 -4.53 -3.16 -13.46
C ILE A 92 -4.26 -1.67 -13.60
N SER A 93 -5.33 -0.90 -13.83
CA SER A 93 -5.25 0.54 -14.10
C SER A 93 -5.23 1.42 -12.85
N SER A 94 -5.60 0.88 -11.69
CA SER A 94 -5.58 1.61 -10.43
C SER A 94 -5.31 0.71 -9.24
N VAL A 95 -4.61 1.24 -8.25
CA VAL A 95 -4.28 0.56 -7.00
C VAL A 95 -4.65 1.48 -5.84
N LEU A 96 -5.49 0.96 -4.93
CA LEU A 96 -5.72 1.60 -3.65
C LEU A 96 -4.74 1.03 -2.63
N VAL A 97 -3.89 1.87 -2.07
CA VAL A 97 -2.90 1.46 -1.06
C VAL A 97 -3.44 1.76 0.33
N GLU A 98 -3.79 0.70 1.05
CA GLU A 98 -4.12 0.75 2.48
C GLU A 98 -2.98 0.07 3.25
N GLY A 99 -1.94 0.84 3.56
CA GLY A 99 -0.69 0.37 4.14
C GLY A 99 -0.30 1.07 5.43
N GLY A 100 0.75 0.54 6.07
CA GLY A 100 1.41 1.21 7.19
C GLY A 100 2.27 2.38 6.71
N SER A 101 2.64 3.24 7.66
CA SER A 101 3.39 4.48 7.42
C SER A 101 4.67 4.28 6.59
N THR A 102 5.37 3.16 6.79
CA THR A 102 6.58 2.80 6.02
C THR A 102 6.31 2.53 4.55
N LEU A 103 5.22 1.83 4.22
CA LEU A 103 4.88 1.57 2.81
C LEU A 103 4.44 2.86 2.13
N ASN A 104 3.65 3.68 2.82
CA ASN A 104 3.22 4.97 2.32
C ASN A 104 4.43 5.87 2.01
N TYR A 105 5.42 5.94 2.91
CA TYR A 105 6.65 6.69 2.65
C TYR A 105 7.44 6.14 1.47
N ALA A 106 7.61 4.82 1.36
CA ALA A 106 8.36 4.23 0.25
C ALA A 106 7.75 4.57 -1.12
N LEU A 107 6.42 4.51 -1.24
CA LEU A 107 5.72 4.93 -2.47
C LEU A 107 5.90 6.42 -2.76
N MET A 108 5.80 7.28 -1.75
CA MET A 108 6.00 8.73 -1.90
C MET A 108 7.46 9.06 -2.29
N ALA A 109 8.43 8.38 -1.70
CA ALA A 109 9.86 8.56 -1.96
C ALA A 109 10.27 8.11 -3.38
N GLU A 110 9.60 7.10 -3.93
CA GLU A 110 9.78 6.63 -5.30
C GLU A 110 8.91 7.40 -6.32
N ASP A 111 8.20 8.45 -5.91
CA ASP A 111 7.27 9.23 -6.76
C ASP A 111 6.17 8.38 -7.44
N LEU A 112 5.68 7.35 -6.72
CA LEU A 112 4.70 6.37 -7.23
C LEU A 112 3.25 6.67 -6.81
N VAL A 113 2.98 7.83 -6.20
CA VAL A 113 1.67 8.20 -5.68
C VAL A 113 1.07 9.34 -6.50
N ASP A 114 -0.05 9.07 -7.17
CA ASP A 114 -0.79 10.10 -7.90
C ASP A 114 -1.70 10.92 -6.97
N LYS A 115 -2.49 10.23 -6.13
CA LYS A 115 -3.57 10.81 -5.32
C LYS A 115 -3.49 10.33 -3.89
N VAL A 116 -3.74 11.24 -2.95
CA VAL A 116 -3.88 10.94 -1.52
C VAL A 116 -5.32 11.12 -1.06
N CYS A 117 -5.69 10.31 -0.07
CA CYS A 117 -6.97 10.37 0.63
C CYS A 117 -6.70 10.29 2.15
N PHE A 118 -6.76 11.42 2.84
CA PHE A 118 -6.59 11.49 4.29
C PHE A 118 -7.96 11.46 4.99
N PHE A 119 -8.16 10.46 5.83
CA PHE A 119 -9.30 10.40 6.74
C PHE A 119 -8.88 10.92 8.12
N ILE A 120 -9.56 11.96 8.59
CA ILE A 120 -9.27 12.64 9.84
C ILE A 120 -10.49 12.52 10.76
N ALA A 121 -10.37 11.67 11.77
CA ALA A 121 -11.37 11.52 12.83
C ALA A 121 -11.19 12.59 13.92
N PRO A 122 -12.26 13.02 14.62
CA PRO A 122 -12.20 13.98 15.72
C PRO A 122 -11.71 13.30 17.02
N LEU A 123 -10.55 12.65 16.97
CA LEU A 123 -9.93 11.90 18.06
C LEU A 123 -8.50 12.39 18.32
N ILE A 124 -8.14 12.54 19.60
CA ILE A 124 -6.82 13.02 20.02
C ILE A 124 -6.17 11.95 20.91
N PHE A 125 -5.13 11.29 20.37
CA PHE A 125 -4.41 10.23 21.09
C PHE A 125 -3.10 10.72 21.74
N GLY A 126 -2.44 11.72 21.15
CA GLY A 126 -1.10 12.15 21.56
C GLY A 126 -0.03 11.06 21.38
N GLY A 127 1.14 11.25 22.01
CA GLY A 127 2.24 10.26 22.05
C GLY A 127 3.39 10.57 21.09
N ALA A 128 4.59 10.74 21.63
CA ALA A 128 5.78 11.06 20.85
C ALA A 128 6.23 9.93 19.90
N ALA A 129 5.88 8.68 20.21
CA ALA A 129 6.15 7.51 19.40
C ALA A 129 4.92 7.02 18.61
N ALA A 130 3.82 7.78 18.60
CA ALA A 130 2.66 7.43 17.82
C ALA A 130 3.03 7.42 16.32
N PRO A 131 2.57 6.43 15.55
CA PRO A 131 2.90 6.35 14.13
C PRO A 131 2.31 7.54 13.37
N SER A 132 3.13 8.20 12.56
CA SER A 132 2.65 9.17 11.56
C SER A 132 2.00 8.45 10.37
N PRO A 133 1.17 9.13 9.55
CA PRO A 133 0.61 8.54 8.33
C PRO A 133 1.67 8.15 7.28
N VAL A 134 2.81 8.85 7.29
CA VAL A 134 3.96 8.64 6.39
C VAL A 134 5.22 8.57 7.25
N GLY A 135 5.82 7.38 7.34
CA GLY A 135 6.88 7.05 8.30
C GLY A 135 8.16 6.62 7.60
N GLY A 136 9.15 7.51 7.57
CA GLY A 136 10.44 7.30 6.92
C GLY A 136 11.40 8.43 7.23
N ALA A 137 12.42 8.64 6.39
CA ALA A 137 13.41 9.70 6.62
C ALA A 137 12.80 11.12 6.54
N GLY A 138 11.67 11.27 5.84
CA GLY A 138 11.02 12.56 5.65
C GLY A 138 11.77 13.45 4.67
N VAL A 139 11.58 14.76 4.81
CA VAL A 139 12.25 15.81 4.03
C VAL A 139 12.97 16.76 5.00
N GLU A 140 14.10 17.33 4.59
CA GLU A 140 14.90 18.21 5.46
C GLU A 140 14.38 19.66 5.46
N ALA A 141 13.91 20.14 4.31
CA ALA A 141 13.38 21.50 4.17
C ALA A 141 11.93 21.48 3.65
N VAL A 142 11.18 22.53 3.99
CA VAL A 142 9.80 22.73 3.50
C VAL A 142 9.74 22.76 1.97
N GLY A 143 10.78 23.31 1.33
CA GLY A 143 10.88 23.37 -0.13
C GLY A 143 11.01 22.01 -0.81
N ASP A 144 11.38 20.95 -0.07
CA ASP A 144 11.51 19.58 -0.57
C ASP A 144 10.26 18.73 -0.31
N ALA A 145 9.26 19.30 0.39
CA ALA A 145 8.04 18.58 0.74
C ALA A 145 7.20 18.21 -0.49
N TRP A 146 6.47 17.10 -0.40
CA TRP A 146 5.40 16.82 -1.36
C TRP A 146 4.24 17.77 -1.12
N HIS A 147 3.86 18.49 -2.17
CA HIS A 147 2.68 19.35 -2.17
C HIS A 147 1.45 18.55 -2.60
N VAL A 148 0.29 18.93 -2.07
CA VAL A 148 -1.00 18.39 -2.52
C VAL A 148 -1.74 19.51 -3.25
N ARG A 149 -2.06 19.28 -4.52
CA ARG A 149 -2.87 20.19 -5.34
C ARG A 149 -4.30 19.68 -5.48
N ASP A 150 -5.17 20.55 -5.97
CA ASP A 150 -6.59 20.26 -6.21
C ASP A 150 -7.24 19.64 -4.97
N VAL A 151 -6.98 20.28 -3.82
CA VAL A 151 -7.43 19.78 -2.52
C VAL A 151 -8.94 19.92 -2.40
N GLU A 152 -9.60 18.79 -2.22
CA GLU A 152 -11.03 18.70 -1.91
C GLU A 152 -11.22 18.22 -0.48
N ILE A 153 -12.14 18.86 0.24
CA ILE A 153 -12.52 18.46 1.60
C ILE A 153 -13.99 18.10 1.59
N SER A 154 -14.29 16.89 2.04
CA SER A 154 -15.66 16.42 2.25
C SER A 154 -15.81 15.81 3.64
N ARG A 155 -17.05 15.64 4.08
CA ARG A 155 -17.36 15.03 5.38
C ARG A 155 -17.85 13.60 5.17
N CYS A 156 -17.27 12.67 5.91
CA CYS A 156 -17.69 11.28 5.97
C CYS A 156 -18.19 10.99 7.38
N GLU A 157 -19.50 11.09 7.59
CA GLU A 157 -20.11 11.02 8.93
C GLU A 157 -19.52 12.06 9.89
N ASN A 158 -18.76 11.63 10.90
CA ASN A 158 -18.09 12.50 11.87
C ASN A 158 -16.64 12.83 11.48
N ASP A 159 -16.12 12.21 10.43
CA ASP A 159 -14.74 12.35 9.97
C ASP A 159 -14.67 13.32 8.78
N LEU A 160 -13.47 13.84 8.53
CA LEU A 160 -13.14 14.60 7.34
C LEU A 160 -12.36 13.74 6.36
N LEU A 161 -12.72 13.80 5.08
CA LEU A 161 -11.94 13.27 3.98
C LEU A 161 -11.30 14.43 3.23
N VAL A 162 -9.97 14.49 3.26
CA VAL A 162 -9.18 15.41 2.44
C VAL A 162 -8.56 14.62 1.30
N THR A 163 -8.83 15.00 0.05
CA THR A 163 -8.22 14.36 -1.12
C THR A 163 -7.48 15.38 -1.98
N GLY A 164 -6.51 14.91 -2.76
CA GLY A 164 -5.81 15.75 -3.74
C GLY A 164 -4.68 15.00 -4.41
N TYR A 165 -4.05 15.62 -5.41
CA TYR A 165 -2.98 15.02 -6.22
C TYR A 165 -1.60 15.46 -5.73
N ILE A 166 -0.63 14.56 -5.74
CA ILE A 166 0.73 14.84 -5.32
C ILE A 166 1.47 15.64 -6.41
N VAL A 167 2.21 16.65 -5.97
CA VAL A 167 3.16 17.43 -6.77
C VAL A 167 4.49 17.45 -6.03
N LYS A 168 5.56 17.12 -6.73
CA LYS A 168 6.90 17.12 -6.15
C LYS A 168 7.47 18.54 -6.03
N ALA A 169 8.25 18.75 -4.98
CA ALA A 169 9.21 19.83 -4.92
C ALA A 169 10.13 19.89 -6.17
N GLY A 170 10.20 21.05 -6.81
CA GLY A 170 11.07 21.29 -7.98
C GLY A 170 10.44 21.01 -9.35
N ALA A 171 9.25 20.42 -9.42
CA ALA A 171 8.44 20.46 -10.65
C ALA A 171 7.84 21.86 -10.74
N ALA A 172 8.30 22.67 -11.71
CA ALA A 172 7.85 24.05 -11.88
C ALA A 172 6.32 24.12 -11.83
N THR A 173 5.78 24.79 -10.82
CA THR A 173 4.41 25.32 -10.86
C THR A 173 4.43 26.43 -11.90
N ASN A 174 4.08 26.09 -13.14
CA ASN A 174 3.67 27.08 -14.13
C ASN A 174 2.23 27.53 -13.84
#